data_AF-A0A951FBY6-F1
#
_entry.id   AF-A0A951FBY6-F1
#
_cell.length_a   1.000
_cell.length_b   1.000
_cell.length_c   1.000
_cell.angle_alpha   90.00
_cell.angle_beta   90.00
_cell.angle_gamma   90.00
#
_symmetry.space_group_name_H-M   'P 1'
#
loop_
_entity.id
_entity.type
_entity.pdbx_description
1 polymer ?
#
loop_
_entity_poly.entity_id
_entity_poly.type
_entity_poly.pdbx_seq_one_letter_code
_entity_poly.pdbx_strand_id
1 'polypeptide(L)'
;MGDDTDLLLRYMKRADLTLPSLGVLALVERQGTVSIGEIGTSLDYSLANASLLVDKLVCQGCVTRVENANDRRHKLVQLTPKGQLLLCELRGARADHIAQQLRLLPPDLLDEMIELFRVITDELPPEPQRTIDMVGTDAE
;
A
#
# COMPACT_ATOMS: atom_id res chain seq x y z
N MET A 1 -8.64 -1.48 20.28
CA MET A 1 -7.94 -0.71 19.22
C MET A 1 -6.41 -0.71 19.37
N GLY A 2 -5.83 -0.97 20.55
CA GLY A 2 -4.37 -1.02 20.75
C GLY A 2 -3.66 -2.28 20.22
N ASP A 3 -4.31 -3.45 20.28
CA ASP A 3 -3.69 -4.73 19.87
C ASP A 3 -3.51 -4.90 18.35
N ASP A 4 -4.40 -4.33 17.55
CA ASP A 4 -4.35 -4.40 16.08
C ASP A 4 -3.11 -3.68 15.53
N THR A 5 -2.77 -2.53 16.14
CA THR A 5 -1.55 -1.78 15.83
C THR A 5 -0.30 -2.54 16.29
N ASP A 6 -0.35 -3.22 17.44
CA ASP A 6 0.77 -3.99 17.96
C ASP A 6 1.05 -5.24 17.09
N LEU A 7 0.01 -5.88 16.56
CA LEU A 7 0.15 -6.99 15.61
C LEU A 7 0.82 -6.53 14.31
N LEU A 8 0.36 -5.42 13.74
CA LEU A 8 0.95 -4.83 12.54
C LEU A 8 2.43 -4.49 12.77
N LEU A 9 2.75 -3.83 13.89
CA LEU A 9 4.13 -3.49 14.25
C LEU A 9 5.01 -4.73 14.43
N ARG A 10 4.50 -5.79 15.08
CA ARG A 10 5.22 -7.07 15.24
C ARG A 10 5.49 -7.73 13.89
N TYR A 11 4.50 -7.75 12.99
CA TYR A 11 4.67 -8.34 11.66
C TYR A 11 5.68 -7.54 10.83
N MET A 12 5.54 -6.21 10.80
CA MET A 12 6.48 -5.31 10.12
C MET A 12 7.91 -5.49 10.63
N LYS A 13 8.10 -5.62 11.94
CA LYS A 13 9.42 -5.88 12.54
C LYS A 13 10.01 -7.22 12.07
N ARG A 14 9.19 -8.27 11.93
CA ARG A 14 9.65 -9.59 11.42
C ARG A 14 10.00 -9.54 9.93
N ALA A 15 9.30 -8.71 9.16
CA ALA A 15 9.53 -8.51 7.74
C ALA A 15 10.61 -7.43 7.44
N ASP A 16 11.26 -6.86 8.47
CA ASP A 16 12.18 -5.70 8.36
C ASP A 16 11.57 -4.53 7.57
N LEU A 17 10.27 -4.32 7.73
CA LEU A 17 9.50 -3.28 7.07
C LEU A 17 9.32 -2.07 8.00
N THR A 18 9.47 -0.87 7.45
CA THR A 18 9.14 0.38 8.14
C THR A 18 7.81 0.94 7.62
N LEU A 19 7.17 1.85 8.37
CA LEU A 19 5.93 2.49 7.93
C LEU A 19 6.08 3.22 6.57
N PRO A 20 7.16 3.98 6.32
CA PRO A 20 7.40 4.59 5.00
C PRO A 20 7.52 3.56 3.88
N SER A 21 8.26 2.46 4.11
CA SER A 21 8.43 1.41 3.10
C SER A 21 7.12 0.67 2.81
N LEU A 22 6.26 0.47 3.82
CA LEU A 22 4.91 -0.05 3.62
C LEU A 22 4.06 0.90 2.76
N GLY A 23 4.16 2.21 3.01
CA GLY A 23 3.50 3.24 2.21
C GLY A 23 3.90 3.19 0.75
N VAL A 24 5.20 3.02 0.46
CA VAL A 24 5.71 2.83 -0.92
C VAL A 24 5.12 1.57 -1.56
N LEU A 25 5.13 0.43 -0.86
CA LEU A 25 4.58 -0.82 -1.40
C LEU A 25 3.08 -0.70 -1.72
N ALA A 26 2.30 -0.09 -0.82
CA ALA A 26 0.88 0.14 -1.02
C ALA A 26 0.60 1.11 -2.18
N LEU A 27 1.43 2.15 -2.35
CA LEU A 27 1.33 3.07 -3.47
C LEU A 27 1.57 2.35 -4.80
N VAL A 28 2.66 1.57 -4.89
CA VAL A 28 3.00 0.82 -6.10
C VAL A 28 1.96 -0.27 -6.40
N GLU A 29 1.37 -0.89 -5.37
CA GLU A 29 0.25 -1.83 -5.56
C GLU A 29 -0.96 -1.17 -6.22
N ARG A 30 -1.35 0.01 -5.74
CA ARG A 30 -2.53 0.75 -6.23
C ARG A 30 -2.33 1.30 -7.63
N GLN A 31 -1.12 1.75 -7.96
CA GLN A 31 -0.81 2.40 -9.23
C GLN A 31 -0.15 1.48 -10.26
N GLY A 32 0.22 0.26 -9.85
CA GLY A 32 0.90 -0.74 -10.68
C GLY A 32 2.39 -0.43 -10.88
N THR A 33 2.72 0.70 -11.50
CA THR A 33 4.10 1.10 -11.80
C THR A 33 4.27 2.60 -11.57
N VAL A 34 5.27 2.99 -10.77
CA VAL A 34 5.39 4.36 -10.24
C VAL A 34 6.83 4.85 -10.31
N SER A 35 7.06 6.09 -10.70
CA SER A 35 8.40 6.71 -10.66
C SER A 35 8.81 7.10 -9.25
N ILE A 36 10.12 7.24 -9.00
CA ILE A 36 10.63 7.71 -7.70
C ILE A 36 10.15 9.14 -7.39
N GLY A 37 9.96 9.98 -8.41
CA GLY A 37 9.40 11.32 -8.24
C GLY A 37 7.96 11.29 -7.73
N GLU A 38 7.10 10.48 -8.34
CA GLU A 38 5.71 10.29 -7.91
C GLU A 38 5.61 9.68 -6.50
N ILE A 39 6.52 8.77 -6.15
CA ILE A 39 6.64 8.26 -4.77
C ILE A 39 6.96 9.40 -3.79
N GLY A 40 7.91 10.29 -4.15
CA GLY A 40 8.25 11.46 -3.35
C GLY A 40 7.06 12.39 -3.15
N THR A 41 6.36 12.75 -4.24
CA THR A 41 5.18 13.63 -4.17
C THR A 41 4.02 13.00 -3.40
N SER A 42 3.73 11.71 -3.63
CA SER A 42 2.57 11.04 -3.02
C SER A 42 2.74 10.78 -1.52
N LEU A 43 3.98 10.65 -1.05
CA LEU A 43 4.31 10.35 0.35
C LEU A 43 4.92 11.54 1.10
N ASP A 44 4.94 12.73 0.49
CA ASP A 44 5.56 13.96 1.01
C ASP A 44 7.03 13.75 1.45
N TYR A 45 7.79 13.06 0.60
CA TYR A 45 9.22 12.79 0.78
C TYR A 45 10.08 13.49 -0.27
N SER A 46 11.28 13.90 0.15
CA SER A 46 12.30 14.34 -0.80
C SER A 46 12.67 13.21 -1.78
N LEU A 47 13.11 13.56 -2.97
CA LEU A 47 13.54 12.59 -3.99
C LEU A 47 14.64 11.65 -3.46
N ALA A 48 15.56 12.18 -2.65
CA ALA A 48 16.62 11.40 -2.01
C ALA A 48 16.06 10.37 -1.02
N ASN A 49 15.09 10.76 -0.19
CA ASN A 49 14.44 9.86 0.77
C ASN A 49 13.62 8.79 0.05
N ALA A 50 12.85 9.17 -0.98
CA ALA A 50 12.09 8.24 -1.80
C ALA A 50 13.03 7.21 -2.47
N SER A 51 14.16 7.66 -3.02
CA SER A 51 15.16 6.75 -3.60
C SER A 51 15.69 5.76 -2.57
N LEU A 52 16.06 6.24 -1.37
CA LEU A 52 16.59 5.38 -0.31
C LEU A 52 15.57 4.31 0.13
N LEU A 53 14.29 4.68 0.27
CA LEU A 53 13.22 3.73 0.59
C LEU A 53 13.05 2.68 -0.50
N VAL A 54 13.08 3.10 -1.77
CA VAL A 54 13.02 2.19 -2.92
C VAL A 54 14.24 1.28 -2.95
N ASP A 55 15.45 1.80 -2.74
CA ASP A 55 16.67 0.99 -2.71
C ASP A 55 16.60 -0.08 -1.61
N LYS A 56 16.09 0.26 -0.41
CA LYS A 56 15.84 -0.73 0.66
C LYS A 56 14.89 -1.83 0.17
N LEU A 57 13.77 -1.46 -0.44
CA LEU A 57 12.77 -2.42 -0.93
C LEU A 57 13.28 -3.28 -2.09
N VAL A 58 14.18 -2.75 -2.93
CA VAL A 58 14.87 -3.51 -3.98
C VAL A 58 15.83 -4.53 -3.36
N CYS A 59 16.64 -4.11 -2.38
CA CYS A 59 17.52 -5.03 -1.65
C CYS A 59 16.76 -6.14 -0.93
N GLN A 60 15.56 -5.83 -0.42
CA GLN A 60 14.64 -6.82 0.16
C GLN A 60 13.93 -7.68 -0.89
N GLY A 61 14.06 -7.37 -2.18
CA GLY A 61 13.43 -8.08 -3.28
C GLY A 61 11.91 -7.88 -3.35
N CYS A 62 11.37 -6.84 -2.72
CA CYS A 62 9.93 -6.56 -2.71
C CYS A 62 9.50 -5.77 -3.95
N VAL A 63 10.38 -4.92 -4.48
CA VAL A 63 10.16 -4.15 -5.71
C VAL A 63 11.32 -4.34 -6.69
N THR A 64 11.08 -4.05 -7.97
CA THR A 64 12.10 -3.97 -9.00
C THR A 64 12.09 -2.60 -9.68
N ARG A 65 13.23 -2.21 -10.25
CA ARG A 65 13.35 -1.03 -11.10
C ARG A 65 13.29 -1.47 -12.56
N VAL A 66 12.33 -0.91 -13.30
CA VAL A 66 12.14 -1.15 -14.73
C VAL A 66 12.48 0.13 -15.51
N GLU A 67 13.11 -0.03 -16.67
CA GLU A 67 13.35 1.09 -17.58
C GLU A 67 12.02 1.62 -18.09
N ASN A 68 11.85 2.93 -18.08
CA ASN A 68 10.73 3.56 -18.78
C ASN A 68 11.06 3.61 -20.28
N ALA A 69 10.20 2.99 -21.09
CA ALA A 69 10.35 2.93 -22.53
C ALA A 69 10.32 4.32 -23.21
N ASN A 70 9.66 5.31 -22.59
CA ASN A 70 9.53 6.66 -23.13
C ASN A 70 10.60 7.63 -22.59
N ASP A 71 11.17 7.36 -21.41
CA ASP A 71 12.27 8.16 -20.87
C ASP A 71 13.21 7.32 -20.00
N ARG A 72 14.33 6.89 -20.60
CA ARG A 72 15.36 6.07 -19.94
C ARG A 72 15.96 6.73 -18.69
N ARG A 73 15.76 8.03 -18.48
CA ARG A 73 16.22 8.74 -17.28
C ARG A 73 15.31 8.50 -16.07
N HIS A 74 14.07 8.06 -16.31
CA HIS A 74 13.07 7.85 -15.27
C HIS A 74 12.91 6.35 -15.02
N LYS A 75 13.57 5.83 -13.97
CA LYS A 75 13.37 4.45 -13.53
C LYS A 75 12.00 4.33 -12.86
N LEU A 76 11.21 3.40 -13.36
CA LEU A 76 9.91 3.04 -12.78
C LEU A 76 10.11 1.94 -11.73
N VAL A 77 9.23 1.92 -10.74
CA VAL A 77 9.21 0.95 -9.64
C VAL A 77 7.95 0.12 -9.76
N GLN A 78 8.10 -1.20 -9.71
CA GLN A 78 7.00 -2.16 -9.76
C GLN A 78 7.15 -3.20 -8.64
N LEU A 79 6.03 -3.70 -8.11
CA LEU A 79 6.05 -4.83 -7.19
C LEU A 79 6.56 -6.10 -7.86
N THR A 80 7.35 -6.87 -7.12
CA THR A 80 7.65 -8.25 -7.45
C THR A 80 6.57 -9.18 -6.91
N PRO A 81 6.54 -10.47 -7.31
CA PRO A 81 5.68 -11.47 -6.66
C PRO A 81 5.89 -11.54 -5.14
N LYS A 82 7.14 -11.38 -4.67
CA LYS A 82 7.44 -11.34 -3.23
C LYS A 82 6.79 -10.13 -2.55
N GLY A 83 6.85 -8.95 -3.17
CA GLY A 83 6.21 -7.75 -2.64
C GLY A 83 4.68 -7.87 -2.58
N GLN A 84 4.06 -8.45 -3.59
CA GLN A 84 2.62 -8.73 -3.62
C GLN A 84 2.20 -9.72 -2.51
N LEU A 85 2.95 -10.82 -2.36
CA LEU A 85 2.72 -11.79 -1.29
C LEU A 85 2.84 -11.14 0.09
N LEU A 86 3.86 -10.32 0.31
CA LEU A 86 4.03 -9.61 1.58
C LEU A 86 2.82 -8.72 1.93
N LEU A 87 2.29 -7.96 0.97
CA LEU A 87 1.09 -7.14 1.17
C LEU A 87 -0.16 -7.99 1.43
N CYS A 88 -0.28 -9.12 0.72
CA CYS A 88 -1.36 -10.08 0.92
C CYS A 88 -1.33 -10.67 2.34
N GLU A 89 -0.17 -11.12 2.81
CA GLU A 89 0.03 -11.64 4.16
C GLU A 89 -0.27 -10.58 5.24
N LEU A 90 0.17 -9.34 5.04
CA LEU A 90 -0.12 -8.23 5.95
C LEU A 90 -1.64 -7.98 6.09
N ARG A 91 -2.37 -7.99 4.97
CA ARG A 91 -3.84 -7.87 4.99
C ARG A 91 -4.50 -9.08 5.63
N GLY A 92 -4.03 -10.29 5.31
CA GLY A 92 -4.55 -11.54 5.87
C GLY A 92 -4.39 -11.60 7.39
N ALA A 93 -3.19 -11.34 7.90
CA ALA A 93 -2.92 -11.33 9.33
C ALA A 93 -3.80 -10.32 10.10
N ARG A 94 -4.05 -9.14 9.50
CA ARG A 94 -4.96 -8.14 10.06
C ARG A 94 -6.41 -8.62 10.04
N ALA A 95 -6.87 -9.15 8.91
CA ALA A 95 -8.24 -9.66 8.78
C ALA A 95 -8.51 -10.80 9.77
N ASP A 96 -7.57 -11.73 9.93
CA ASP A 96 -7.67 -12.84 10.89
C ASP A 96 -7.74 -12.34 12.33
N HIS A 97 -6.95 -11.33 12.69
CA HIS A 97 -7.00 -10.73 14.02
C HIS A 97 -8.34 -10.05 14.30
N ILE A 98 -8.82 -9.23 13.37
CA ILE A 98 -10.13 -8.59 13.48
C ILE A 98 -11.23 -9.67 13.60
N ALA A 99 -11.20 -10.70 12.75
CA ALA A 99 -12.15 -11.80 12.80
C ALA A 99 -12.14 -12.53 14.16
N GLN A 100 -10.97 -12.74 14.76
CA GLN A 100 -10.86 -13.33 16.10
C GLN A 100 -11.49 -12.45 17.18
N GLN A 101 -11.32 -11.13 17.10
CA GLN A 101 -11.94 -10.20 18.04
C GLN A 101 -13.46 -10.15 17.85
N LEU A 102 -13.94 -10.12 16.61
CA LEU A 102 -15.37 -10.08 16.29
C LEU A 102 -16.12 -11.35 16.75
N ARG A 103 -15.45 -12.50 16.79
CA ARG A 103 -16.03 -13.74 17.36
C ARG A 103 -16.40 -13.64 18.85
N LEU A 104 -15.89 -12.63 19.56
CA LEU A 104 -16.21 -12.41 20.98
C LEU A 104 -17.50 -11.60 21.16
N LEU A 105 -18.05 -11.00 20.10
CA LEU A 105 -19.27 -10.21 20.15
C LEU A 105 -20.51 -11.12 20.07
N PRO A 106 -21.64 -10.72 20.70
CA PRO A 106 -22.92 -11.37 20.47
C PRO A 106 -23.33 -11.33 18.98
N PRO A 107 -23.98 -12.38 18.45
CA PRO A 107 -24.39 -12.43 17.05
C PRO A 107 -25.24 -11.21 16.63
N ASP A 108 -26.19 -10.80 17.45
CA ASP A 108 -27.09 -9.67 17.14
C ASP A 108 -26.33 -8.35 16.93
N LEU A 109 -25.25 -8.13 17.70
CA LEU A 109 -24.40 -6.95 17.56
C LEU A 109 -23.55 -7.01 16.28
N LEU A 110 -23.16 -8.22 15.86
CA LEU A 110 -22.45 -8.41 14.59
C LEU A 110 -23.36 -8.08 13.40
N ASP A 111 -24.62 -8.52 13.46
CA ASP A 111 -25.63 -8.21 12.44
C ASP A 111 -25.91 -6.70 12.36
N GLU A 112 -26.11 -6.03 13.50
CA GLU A 112 -26.24 -4.57 13.55
C GLU A 112 -25.01 -3.85 12.96
N MET A 113 -23.82 -4.34 13.29
CA MET A 113 -22.57 -3.77 12.79
C MET A 113 -22.43 -3.97 11.27
N ILE A 114 -22.82 -5.14 10.73
CA ILE A 114 -22.80 -5.41 9.29
C ILE A 114 -23.75 -4.48 8.54
N GLU A 115 -24.98 -4.29 9.03
CA GLU A 115 -25.93 -3.39 8.40
C GLU A 115 -25.44 -1.94 8.42
N LEU A 116 -24.87 -1.49 9.55
CA LEU A 116 -24.29 -0.15 9.63
C LEU A 116 -23.10 0.03 8.67
N PHE A 117 -22.19 -0.96 8.59
CA PHE A 117 -21.08 -0.90 7.65
C PHE A 117 -21.55 -0.85 6.20
N ARG A 118 -22.59 -1.62 5.83
CA ARG A 118 -23.17 -1.59 4.48
C ARG A 118 -23.65 -0.18 4.12
N VAL A 119 -24.45 0.44 5.00
CA VAL A 119 -24.94 1.81 4.80
C VAL A 119 -23.78 2.79 4.66
N ILE A 120 -22.76 2.70 5.53
CA ILE A 120 -21.58 3.56 5.44
C ILE A 120 -20.86 3.37 4.09
N THR A 121 -20.65 2.13 3.64
CA THR A 121 -19.95 1.88 2.37
C THR A 121 -20.74 2.34 1.14
N ASP A 122 -22.07 2.32 1.19
CA ASP A 122 -22.91 2.80 0.09
C ASP A 122 -22.90 4.33 -0.03
N GLU A 123 -22.72 5.04 1.10
CA GLU A 123 -22.64 6.51 1.16
C GLU A 123 -21.23 7.04 0.90
N LEU A 124 -20.19 6.22 1.07
CA LEU A 124 -18.82 6.60 0.75
C LEU A 124 -18.61 6.60 -0.77
N PRO A 125 -18.03 7.65 -1.36
CA PRO A 125 -17.69 7.63 -2.77
C PRO A 125 -16.77 6.44 -3.05
N PRO A 126 -16.92 5.74 -4.19
CA PRO A 126 -15.97 4.71 -4.58
C PRO A 126 -14.57 5.31 -4.53
N GLU A 127 -13.60 4.58 -3.96
CA GLU A 127 -12.20 5.02 -3.97
C GLU A 127 -11.86 5.46 -5.39
N PRO A 128 -11.32 6.67 -5.58
CA PRO A 128 -11.13 7.19 -6.93
C PRO A 128 -10.16 6.27 -7.66
N GLN A 129 -10.69 5.49 -8.61
CA GLN A 129 -9.92 4.89 -9.68
C GLN A 129 -9.44 6.04 -10.55
N ARG A 130 -8.31 6.65 -10.19
CA ARG A 130 -7.72 7.69 -11.02
C ARG A 130 -7.10 7.01 -12.23
N THR A 131 -7.85 7.10 -13.33
CA THR A 131 -7.37 6.96 -14.71
C THR A 131 -5.98 7.57 -14.81
N ILE A 132 -5.05 6.80 -15.36
CA ILE A 132 -3.73 7.28 -15.76
C ILE A 132 -3.99 8.29 -16.87
N ASP A 133 -4.05 9.58 -16.54
CA ASP A 133 -3.93 10.62 -17.55
C ASP A 133 -2.48 10.63 -18.02
N MET A 134 -2.20 9.80 -19.02
CA MET A 134 -1.03 9.94 -19.88
C MET A 134 -1.22 11.17 -20.79
N VAL A 135 -1.16 12.38 -20.26
CA VAL A 135 -1.05 13.63 -21.05
C VAL A 135 -0.42 14.71 -20.16
N GLY A 136 0.56 15.52 -20.55
CA GLY A 136 1.23 15.72 -21.81
C GLY A 136 2.45 16.60 -21.55
N THR A 137 3.55 16.30 -22.24
CA THR A 137 4.72 17.16 -22.28
C THR A 137 4.38 18.35 -23.15
N ASP A 138 3.96 19.45 -22.54
CA ASP A 138 4.01 20.75 -23.20
C ASP A 138 5.30 21.44 -22.73
N ALA A 139 6.24 21.48 -23.67
CA ALA A 139 7.40 22.33 -23.65
C ALA A 139 6.97 23.75 -23.97
N GLU A 140 7.31 24.69 -23.09
CA GLU A 140 7.76 26.04 -23.44
C GLU A 140 8.95 26.40 -22.53
#